data_AF-A0A427TA39-F1
#
_entry.id   AF-A0A427TA39-F1
#
_cell.length_a   1.000
_cell.length_b   1.000
_cell.length_c   1.000
_cell.angle_alpha   90.00
_cell.angle_beta   90.00
_cell.angle_gamma   90.00
#
_symmetry.space_group_name_H-M   'P 1'
#
loop_
_entity.id
_entity.type
_entity.pdbx_description
1 polymer ?
#
loop_
_entity_poly.entity_id
_entity_poly.type
_entity_poly.pdbx_seq_one_letter_code
_entity_poly.pdbx_strand_id
1 'polypeptide(L)' 'MTHRVTVTIAKDGSISAETHGVTGSKCLDYIPLLEDLLGAETVSSEFTEDYRRTSAEVENTASQQQWNS' A
#
# COMPACT_ATOMS: atom_id res chain seq x y z
N MET A 1 0.48 5.72 13.75
CA MET A 1 -0.06 6.12 12.43
C MET A 1 -1.27 5.26 12.16
N THR A 2 -2.34 5.81 11.58
CA THR A 2 -3.58 5.07 11.31
C THR A 2 -3.67 4.72 9.84
N HIS A 3 -3.86 3.44 9.52
CA HIS A 3 -4.11 2.97 8.16
C HIS A 3 -5.62 2.98 7.88
N ARG A 4 -6.00 3.37 6.67
CA ARG A 4 -7.38 3.34 6.21
C ARG A 4 -7.43 2.92 4.75
N VAL A 5 -8.48 2.21 4.38
CA VAL A 5 -8.82 1.93 2.98
C VAL A 5 -10.14 2.61 2.66
N THR A 6 -10.19 3.32 1.55
CA THR A 6 -11.42 3.88 0.97
C THR A 6 -11.84 2.98 -0.17
N VAL A 7 -13.07 2.44 -0.12
CA VAL A 7 -13.61 1.57 -1.17
C VAL A 7 -14.81 2.28 -1.82
N THR A 8 -14.78 2.39 -3.14
CA THR A 8 -15.87 2.95 -3.95
C THR A 8 -16.43 1.88 -4.87
N ILE A 9 -17.75 1.69 -4.85
CA ILE A 9 -18.46 0.77 -5.72
C ILE A 9 -19.32 1.59 -6.69
N ALA A 10 -19.02 1.48 -7.98
CA ALA A 10 -19.80 2.15 -9.01
C ALA A 10 -21.09 1.39 -9.34
N LYS A 11 -21.99 2.04 -10.09
CA LYS A 11 -23.29 1.47 -10.46
C LYS A 11 -23.20 0.24 -11.37
N ASP A 12 -22.10 0.11 -12.11
CA ASP A 12 -21.81 -1.03 -12.97
C ASP A 12 -21.13 -2.20 -12.22
N GLY A 13 -20.91 -2.05 -10.91
CA GLY A 13 -20.24 -3.06 -10.09
C GLY A 13 -18.72 -2.98 -10.10
N SER A 14 -18.11 -2.03 -10.82
CA SER A 14 -16.67 -1.79 -10.72
C SER A 14 -16.29 -1.29 -9.33
N ILE A 15 -15.16 -1.79 -8.80
CA ILE A 15 -14.66 -1.46 -7.47
C ILE A 15 -13.33 -0.73 -7.60
N SER A 16 -13.20 0.38 -6.88
CA SER A 16 -11.94 1.11 -6.69
C SER A 16 -11.59 1.12 -5.21
N ALA A 17 -10.33 0.82 -4.88
CA ALA A 17 -9.83 0.81 -3.50
C ALA A 17 -8.55 1.64 -3.39
N GLU A 18 -8.50 2.57 -2.44
CA GLU A 18 -7.34 3.43 -2.18
C GLU A 18 -6.86 3.23 -0.74
N THR A 19 -5.58 2.86 -0.58
CA THR A 19 -4.92 2.75 0.73
C THR A 19 -4.32 4.09 1.14
N HIS A 20 -4.61 4.54 2.36
CA HIS A 20 -4.06 5.78 2.91
C HIS A 20 -3.12 5.50 4.09
N GLY A 21 -1.98 6.19 4.11
CA GLY A 21 -0.97 6.05 5.16
C GLY A 21 -0.22 4.72 5.12
N VAL A 22 -0.30 3.99 4.00
CA VAL A 22 0.51 2.79 3.72
C VAL A 22 1.55 3.20 2.69
N THR A 23 2.82 3.12 3.04
CA THR A 23 3.92 3.58 2.19
C THR A 23 4.69 2.41 1.57
N GLY A 24 5.21 2.61 0.37
CA GLY A 24 6.04 1.63 -0.34
C GLY A 24 5.30 0.43 -0.87
N SER A 25 6.07 -0.63 -1.14
CA SER A 25 5.56 -1.92 -1.60
C SER A 25 4.60 -2.60 -0.63
N LYS A 26 4.54 -2.19 0.65
CA LYS A 26 3.58 -2.71 1.63
C LYS A 26 2.12 -2.45 1.24
N CYS A 27 1.84 -1.48 0.36
CA CYS A 27 0.47 -1.30 -0.14
C CYS A 27 0.05 -2.45 -1.06
N LEU A 28 1.00 -3.18 -1.66
CA LEU A 28 0.71 -4.32 -2.54
C LEU A 28 0.17 -5.53 -1.77
N ASP A 29 0.52 -5.66 -0.49
CA ASP A 29 0.00 -6.72 0.39
C ASP A 29 -1.53 -6.61 0.60
N TYR A 30 -2.10 -5.42 0.37
CA TYR A 30 -3.54 -5.20 0.45
C TYR A 30 -4.30 -5.72 -0.76
N ILE A 31 -3.64 -5.93 -1.91
CA ILE A 31 -4.28 -6.45 -3.12
C ILE A 31 -4.96 -7.80 -2.88
N PRO A 32 -4.24 -8.87 -2.47
CA PRO A 32 -4.87 -10.18 -2.26
C PRO A 32 -5.90 -10.16 -1.13
N LEU A 33 -5.70 -9.32 -0.11
CA LEU A 33 -6.67 -9.15 0.97
C LEU A 33 -7.98 -8.53 0.46
N LEU A 34 -7.89 -7.51 -0.38
CA LEU A 34 -9.07 -6.84 -0.94
C LEU A 34 -9.80 -7.73 -1.94
N GLU A 35 -9.07 -8.51 -2.76
CA GLU A 35 -9.65 -9.49 -3.66
C GLU A 35 -10.48 -10.54 -2.91
N ASP A 36 -9.94 -11.10 -1.83
CA ASP A 36 -10.65 -12.07 -0.98
C ASP A 36 -11.88 -11.45 -0.30
N LEU A 37 -11.73 -10.28 0.32
CA LEU A 37 -12.82 -9.60 1.03
C LEU A 37 -13.96 -9.15 0.12
N LEU A 38 -13.64 -8.75 -1.11
CA LEU A 38 -14.60 -8.20 -2.06
C LEU A 38 -15.11 -9.24 -3.05
N GLY A 39 -14.50 -10.44 -3.09
CA GLY A 39 -14.78 -11.46 -4.10
C GLY A 39 -14.52 -10.94 -5.52
N ALA A 40 -13.42 -10.20 -5.71
CA ALA A 40 -13.09 -9.50 -6.94
C ALA A 40 -11.65 -9.79 -7.37
N GLU A 41 -11.30 -9.42 -8.62
CA GLU A 41 -9.93 -9.50 -9.15
C GLU A 41 -9.43 -8.10 -9.53
N THR A 42 -8.15 -7.85 -9.28
CA THR A 42 -7.52 -6.58 -9.61
C THR A 42 -7.18 -6.51 -11.09
N VAL A 43 -7.86 -5.63 -11.82
CA VAL A 43 -7.61 -5.41 -13.24
C VAL A 43 -6.54 -4.35 -13.51
N SER A 44 -6.32 -3.43 -12.57
CA SER A 44 -5.31 -2.37 -12.68
C SER A 44 -4.95 -1.83 -11.29
N SER A 45 -3.80 -1.17 -11.20
CA SER A 45 -3.38 -0.47 -9.97
C SER A 45 -2.68 0.84 -10.34
N GLU A 46 -3.01 1.90 -9.62
CA GLU A 46 -2.35 3.20 -9.76
C GLU A 46 -1.44 3.45 -8.54
N PHE A 47 -0.18 3.78 -8.80
CA PHE A 47 0.79 4.03 -7.75
C PHE A 47 0.74 5.50 -7.31
N THR A 48 0.28 5.72 -6.07
CA THR A 48 0.21 7.05 -5.46
C THR A 48 1.59 7.54 -5.00
N GLU A 49 1.66 8.79 -4.53
CA GLU A 49 2.87 9.32 -3.89
C GLU A 49 3.29 8.50 -2.66
N ASP A 50 2.33 7.93 -1.92
CA ASP A 50 2.62 7.08 -0.76
C ASP A 50 3.32 5.78 -1.16
N TYR A 51 3.01 5.20 -2.33
CA TYR A 51 3.78 4.06 -2.86
C TYR A 51 5.23 4.44 -3.15
N ARG A 52 5.47 5.65 -3.66
CA ARG A 52 6.84 6.12 -3.98
C ARG A 52 7.63 6.49 -2.72
N ARG A 53 6.93 6.91 -1.67
CA ARG A 53 7.49 7.17 -0.35
C ARG A 53 7.88 5.82 0.27
N THR A 54 9.13 5.62 0.68
CA THR A 54 9.64 4.43 1.41
C THR A 54 10.30 3.27 0.65
N SER A 55 10.86 3.47 -0.55
CA SER A 55 11.95 2.57 -1.00
C SER A 55 13.36 3.00 -0.50
N ALA A 56 13.54 4.22 0.02
CA ALA A 56 14.87 4.76 0.35
C ALA A 56 15.14 5.03 1.85
N GLU A 57 14.12 5.06 2.72
CA GLU A 57 14.28 5.61 4.08
C GLU A 57 14.33 4.57 5.21
N VAL A 58 13.89 3.33 4.98
CA VAL A 58 13.86 2.29 6.05
C VAL A 58 15.21 1.58 6.18
N GLU A 59 16.07 1.61 5.17
CA GLU A 59 17.36 0.90 5.17
C GLU A 59 18.51 1.70 5.82
N ASN A 60 18.36 3.01 6.00
CA ASN A 60 19.47 3.87 6.46
C ASN A 60 19.57 4.02 7.99
N THR A 61 18.62 3.49 8.77
CA THR A 61 18.69 3.54 10.25
C THR A 61 19.31 2.28 10.86
N ALA A 62 19.31 1.15 10.15
CA ALA A 62 19.93 -0.10 10.64
C ALA A 62 21.46 -0.12 10.50
N SER A 63 22.03 0.65 9.57
CA SER A 63 23.47 0.60 9.25
C SER A 63 24.33 1.59 10.05
N GLN A 64 23.75 2.59 10.72
CA GLN A 64 24.52 3.62 11.43
C GLN A 64 24.86 3.27 12.88
N GLN A 65 24.23 2.26 13.50
CA GLN A 65 24.55 1.87 14.89
C GLN A 65 25.66 0.82 15.03
N GLN A 66 26.14 0.25 13.92
CA GLN A 66 27.23 -0.73 13.92
C GLN A 66 28.63 -0.08 13.72
N TRP A 67 28.70 1.24 13.46
CA TRP A 67 29.96 1.97 13.21
C TRP A 67 30.38 2.88 14.38
N ASN A 68 30.13 2.43 15.61
CA ASN A 68 30.61 3.04 16.85
C ASN A 68 31.37 2.02 17.73
N SER A 69 32.26 1.21 17.14
CA SER A 69 33.19 0.36 17.88
C SER A 69 34.57 0.35 17.24
#